data_AF-A0A1L7XM15-F1
#
_entry.id   AF-A0A1L7XM15-F1
#
_cell.length_a   1.000
_cell.length_b   1.000
_cell.length_c   1.000
_cell.angle_alpha   90.00
_cell.angle_beta   90.00
_cell.angle_gamma   90.00
#
_symmetry.space_group_name_H-M   'P 1'
#
loop_
_entity.id
_entity.type
_entity.pdbx_description
1 polymer ?
#
loop_
_entity_poly.entity_id
_entity_poly.type
_entity_poly.pdbx_seq_one_letter_code
_entity_poly.pdbx_strand_id
1 'polypeptide(L)'
;MQSFTDVMLSREGTGIILLLGIILSAVFAWKLTSLLRQLRAIEQRQLKRDKNHAAQFECSEKKYPEPRVSTTSNGMFMVRGYPSTGKVMQKLVDGVEMEYLGLNRFRIADRSHIKDEEDEFCRKLLRLGANIWQNEAHYQSWAQDPERDGIMQHEIGYPSSGGMWLLKRKDLGEQDERLAMLRVCFTMDERCWVLKRLGAKFYRSIEECRKI
;
A
#
# COMPACT_ATOMS: atom_id res chain seq x y z
N MET A 1 -18.08 93.98 11.71
CA MET A 1 -18.70 92.65 11.58
C MET A 1 -17.76 91.79 10.74
N GLN A 2 -16.70 91.26 11.36
CA GLN A 2 -15.72 90.38 10.72
C GLN A 2 -15.73 89.05 11.46
N SER A 3 -15.87 87.97 10.69
CA SER A 3 -16.01 86.58 11.13
C SER A 3 -14.82 86.15 11.98
N PHE A 4 -15.07 85.89 13.26
CA PHE A 4 -14.07 85.47 14.26
C PHE A 4 -13.80 83.94 14.21
N THR A 5 -14.36 83.23 13.24
CA THR A 5 -14.33 81.75 13.19
C THR A 5 -13.30 81.15 12.25
N ASP A 6 -12.61 81.92 11.40
CA ASP A 6 -11.74 81.35 10.36
C ASP A 6 -10.24 81.27 10.69
N VAL A 7 -9.79 81.69 11.87
CA VAL A 7 -8.34 81.70 12.20
C VAL A 7 -7.94 80.62 13.23
N MET A 8 -8.89 80.00 13.95
CA MET A 8 -8.57 79.01 14.99
C MET A 8 -8.46 77.55 14.49
N LEU A 9 -8.80 77.26 13.23
CA LEU A 9 -8.74 75.89 12.67
C LEU A 9 -7.44 75.54 11.93
N SER A 10 -6.50 76.49 11.75
CA SER A 10 -5.38 76.32 10.81
C SER A 10 -4.04 75.89 11.44
N ARG A 11 -3.88 75.94 12.77
CA ARG A 11 -2.56 75.68 13.40
C ARG A 11 -2.51 74.46 14.32
N GLU A 12 -3.62 74.06 14.93
CA GLU A 12 -3.68 72.86 15.79
C GLU A 12 -4.10 71.59 15.04
N GLY A 13 -4.98 71.71 14.03
CA GLY A 13 -5.45 70.56 13.25
C GLY A 13 -4.38 69.92 12.37
N THR A 14 -3.43 70.71 11.87
CA THR A 14 -2.32 70.22 11.02
C THR A 14 -1.31 69.37 11.80
N GLY A 15 -1.04 69.72 13.06
CA GLY A 15 -0.18 68.92 13.94
C GLY A 15 -0.76 67.55 14.28
N ILE A 16 -2.07 67.48 14.54
CA ILE A 16 -2.77 66.23 14.85
C ILE A 16 -2.80 65.29 13.64
N ILE A 17 -3.05 65.82 12.44
CA ILE A 17 -3.08 65.03 11.19
C ILE A 17 -1.70 64.42 10.90
N LEU A 18 -0.61 65.18 11.10
CA LEU A 18 0.76 64.68 10.91
C LEU A 18 1.11 63.59 11.93
N LEU A 19 0.73 63.75 13.20
CA LEU A 19 0.96 62.74 14.24
C LEU A 19 0.18 61.44 13.97
N LEU A 20 -1.08 61.54 13.53
CA LEU A 20 -1.87 60.36 13.14
C LEU A 20 -1.27 59.65 11.92
N GLY A 21 -0.74 60.41 10.94
CA GLY A 21 -0.02 59.83 9.80
C GLY A 21 1.24 59.07 10.21
N ILE A 22 2.03 59.60 11.16
CA ILE A 22 3.20 58.93 11.70
C ILE A 22 2.80 57.65 12.46
N ILE A 23 1.77 57.71 13.29
CA ILE A 23 1.29 56.53 14.05
C ILE A 23 0.78 55.44 13.09
N LEU A 24 -0.02 55.81 12.09
CA LEU A 24 -0.53 54.85 11.10
C LEU A 24 0.59 54.22 10.27
N SER A 25 1.58 55.01 9.84
CA SER A 25 2.75 54.48 9.11
C SER A 25 3.59 53.54 9.98
N ALA A 26 3.78 53.85 11.27
CA ALA A 26 4.48 53.00 12.21
C ALA A 26 3.73 51.68 12.46
N VAL A 27 2.41 51.72 12.64
CA VAL A 27 1.56 50.53 12.78
C VAL A 27 1.58 49.68 11.51
N PHE A 28 1.52 50.31 10.33
CA PHE A 28 1.61 49.62 9.05
C PHE A 28 2.96 48.95 8.86
N ALA A 29 4.06 49.64 9.16
CA ALA A 29 5.41 49.07 9.11
C ALA A 29 5.59 47.90 10.09
N TRP A 30 5.03 48.00 11.31
CA TRP A 30 5.05 46.91 12.28
C TRP A 30 4.24 45.69 11.80
N LYS A 31 3.06 45.92 11.21
CA LYS A 31 2.22 44.83 10.68
C LYS A 31 2.86 44.18 9.46
N LEU A 32 3.49 44.96 8.59
CA LEU A 32 4.21 44.45 7.40
C LEU A 32 5.42 43.61 7.81
N THR A 33 6.23 44.07 8.77
CA THR A 33 7.37 43.29 9.31
C THR A 33 6.92 42.04 10.07
N SER A 34 5.75 42.06 10.71
CA SER A 34 5.14 40.87 11.33
C SER A 34 4.71 39.85 10.27
N LEU A 35 4.05 40.28 9.19
CA LEU A 35 3.62 39.41 8.10
C LEU A 35 4.83 38.77 7.37
N LEU A 36 5.87 39.56 7.09
CA LEU A 36 7.09 39.04 6.47
C LEU A 36 7.79 37.99 7.34
N ARG A 37 7.76 38.15 8.68
CA ARG A 37 8.26 37.13 9.61
C ARG A 37 7.44 35.85 9.57
N GLN A 38 6.11 35.96 9.48
CA GLN A 38 5.22 34.79 9.37
C GLN A 38 5.43 34.04 8.05
N LEU A 39 5.57 34.75 6.92
CA LEU A 39 5.84 34.12 5.61
C LEU A 39 7.16 33.36 5.60
N ARG A 40 8.25 33.97 6.10
CA ARG A 40 9.54 33.27 6.23
C ARG A 40 9.44 32.03 7.13
N ALA A 41 8.66 32.09 8.20
CA ALA A 41 8.46 30.93 9.07
C ALA A 41 7.70 29.79 8.37
N ILE A 42 6.77 30.11 7.46
CA ILE A 42 6.06 29.11 6.64
C ILE A 42 6.99 28.48 5.61
N GLU A 43 7.78 29.28 4.89
CA GLU A 43 8.77 28.77 3.93
C GLU A 43 9.81 27.87 4.61
N GLN A 44 10.31 28.26 5.78
CA GLN A 44 11.24 27.43 6.54
C GLN A 44 10.61 26.12 7.02
N ARG A 45 9.31 26.13 7.38
CA ARG A 45 8.57 24.91 7.73
C ARG A 45 8.35 24.01 6.52
N GLN A 46 8.07 24.58 5.35
CA GLN A 46 7.96 23.84 4.09
C GLN A 46 9.29 23.22 3.71
N LEU A 47 10.38 24.00 3.68
CA LEU A 47 11.72 23.49 3.38
C LEU A 47 12.16 22.40 4.35
N LYS A 48 11.84 22.54 5.65
CA LYS A 48 12.11 21.50 6.65
C LYS A 48 11.27 20.25 6.41
N ARG A 49 10.01 20.38 5.99
CA ARG A 49 9.13 19.26 5.63
C ARG A 49 9.64 18.55 4.37
N ASP A 50 10.08 19.31 3.37
CA ASP A 50 10.62 18.77 2.11
C ASP A 50 11.97 18.09 2.33
N LYS A 51 12.84 18.65 3.17
CA LYS A 51 14.09 18.00 3.60
C LYS A 51 13.82 16.74 4.43
N ASN A 52 12.83 16.75 5.31
CA ASN A 52 12.45 15.56 6.07
C ASN A 52 11.84 14.47 5.18
N HIS A 53 11.01 14.83 4.20
CA HIS A 53 10.54 13.89 3.18
C HIS A 53 11.71 13.35 2.36
N ALA A 54 12.60 14.21 1.85
CA ALA A 54 13.79 13.79 1.10
C ALA A 54 14.68 12.85 1.93
N ALA A 55 14.95 13.17 3.21
CA ALA A 55 15.72 12.31 4.11
C ALA A 55 14.99 10.99 4.44
N GLN A 56 13.65 10.99 4.46
CA GLN A 56 12.85 9.77 4.63
C GLN A 56 12.91 8.87 3.38
N PHE A 57 13.03 9.44 2.19
CA PHE A 57 13.29 8.70 0.95
C PHE A 57 14.75 8.23 0.85
N GLU A 58 15.71 9.05 1.26
CA GLU A 58 17.15 8.73 1.26
C GLU A 58 17.51 7.64 2.29
N CYS A 59 16.80 7.56 3.43
CA CYS A 59 16.96 6.48 4.41
C CYS A 59 16.39 5.12 3.93
N SER A 60 15.69 5.06 2.79
CA SER A 60 15.18 3.80 2.23
C SER A 60 16.13 3.11 1.24
N GLU A 61 17.32 3.67 0.97
CA GLU A 61 18.30 3.05 0.07
C GLU A 61 19.21 2.02 0.76
N LYS A 62 18.84 1.56 1.96
CA LYS A 62 19.26 0.23 2.41
C LYS A 62 18.40 -0.77 1.65
N LYS A 63 19.02 -1.48 0.70
CA LYS A 63 18.44 -2.64 0.00
C LYS A 63 18.13 -3.74 1.01
N TYR A 64 17.04 -3.57 1.77
CA TYR A 64 16.47 -4.63 2.59
C TYR A 64 16.14 -5.80 1.64
N PRO A 65 16.32 -7.06 2.07
CA PRO A 65 15.71 -8.16 1.34
C PRO A 65 14.22 -7.81 1.18
N GLU A 66 13.72 -7.80 -0.05
CA GLU A 66 12.33 -7.44 -0.33
C GLU A 66 11.42 -8.23 0.62
N PRO A 67 10.50 -7.57 1.36
CA PRO A 67 9.67 -8.26 2.31
C PRO A 67 8.88 -9.34 1.58
N ARG A 68 8.96 -10.59 2.06
CA ARG A 68 8.27 -11.75 1.47
C ARG A 68 6.76 -11.54 1.47
N VAL A 69 6.25 -10.85 2.48
CA VAL A 69 4.84 -10.52 2.64
C VAL A 69 4.65 -9.02 2.47
N SER A 70 3.80 -8.61 1.53
CA SER A 70 3.34 -7.23 1.40
C SER A 70 1.82 -7.17 1.47
N THR A 71 1.27 -6.20 2.19
CA THR A 71 -0.18 -5.99 2.27
C THR A 71 -0.68 -5.25 1.03
N THR A 72 -1.81 -5.67 0.49
CA THR A 72 -2.50 -5.00 -0.62
C THR A 72 -3.61 -4.09 -0.11
N SER A 73 -4.03 -3.13 -0.94
CA SER A 73 -5.05 -2.12 -0.58
C SER A 73 -6.41 -2.70 -0.18
N ASN A 74 -6.71 -3.94 -0.60
CA ASN A 74 -7.93 -4.68 -0.27
C ASN A 74 -7.81 -5.54 1.01
N GLY A 75 -6.75 -5.36 1.80
CA GLY A 75 -6.52 -6.09 3.06
C GLY A 75 -6.08 -7.55 2.88
N MET A 76 -5.68 -7.96 1.68
CA MET A 76 -5.05 -9.26 1.44
C MET A 76 -3.53 -9.19 1.62
N PHE A 77 -2.91 -10.36 1.75
CA PHE A 77 -1.45 -10.48 1.81
C PHE A 77 -0.94 -11.03 0.49
N MET A 78 -0.08 -10.27 -0.19
CA MET A 78 0.70 -10.78 -1.31
C MET A 78 1.96 -11.42 -0.75
N VAL A 79 2.14 -12.70 -1.04
CA VAL A 79 3.34 -13.46 -0.69
C VAL A 79 4.19 -13.70 -1.92
N ARG A 80 5.49 -13.42 -1.82
CA ARG A 80 6.49 -13.62 -2.87
C ARG A 80 7.42 -14.78 -2.52
N GLY A 81 7.85 -15.52 -3.54
CA GLY A 81 8.90 -16.54 -3.43
C GLY A 81 9.95 -16.34 -4.51
N TYR A 82 11.21 -16.59 -4.17
CA TYR A 82 12.36 -16.34 -5.05
C TYR A 82 13.14 -17.61 -5.31
N PRO A 83 12.66 -18.50 -6.21
CA PRO A 83 13.34 -19.73 -6.53
C PRO A 83 14.75 -19.48 -7.10
N SER A 84 15.66 -20.44 -6.93
CA SER A 84 17.03 -20.41 -7.47
C SER A 84 17.09 -20.30 -9.00
N THR A 85 15.98 -20.56 -9.69
CA THR A 85 15.83 -20.36 -11.15
C THR A 85 15.87 -18.88 -11.58
N GLY A 86 15.83 -17.93 -10.65
CA GLY A 86 15.82 -16.49 -10.94
C GLY A 86 14.44 -15.92 -11.31
N LYS A 87 13.40 -16.77 -11.32
CA LYS A 87 12.00 -16.37 -11.48
C LYS A 87 11.46 -15.75 -10.19
N VAL A 88 10.28 -15.15 -10.27
CA VAL A 88 9.54 -14.64 -9.11
C VAL A 88 8.20 -15.36 -9.03
N MET A 89 7.86 -15.88 -7.86
CA MET A 89 6.56 -16.50 -7.60
C MET A 89 5.72 -15.58 -6.74
N GLN A 90 4.43 -15.45 -7.04
CA GLN A 90 3.55 -14.58 -6.27
C GLN A 90 2.16 -15.18 -6.11
N LYS A 91 1.56 -14.97 -4.93
CA LYS A 91 0.17 -15.35 -4.65
C LYS A 91 -0.43 -14.41 -3.62
N LEU A 92 -1.69 -14.04 -3.85
CA LEU A 92 -2.55 -13.48 -2.80
C LEU A 92 -3.01 -14.60 -1.88
N VAL A 93 -2.70 -14.47 -0.59
CA VAL A 93 -3.00 -15.49 0.41
C VAL A 93 -3.93 -14.95 1.50
N ASP A 94 -4.74 -15.86 2.05
CA ASP A 94 -5.48 -15.64 3.29
C ASP A 94 -4.74 -16.19 4.52
N GLY A 95 -5.33 -16.06 5.71
CA GLY A 95 -4.71 -16.51 6.95
C GLY A 95 -4.48 -18.02 7.03
N VAL A 96 -5.33 -18.84 6.39
CA VAL A 96 -5.20 -20.29 6.35
C VAL A 96 -4.04 -20.69 5.45
N GLU A 97 -3.93 -20.05 4.28
CA GLU A 97 -2.83 -20.26 3.35
C GLU A 97 -1.49 -19.77 3.93
N MET A 98 -1.48 -18.67 4.70
CA MET A 98 -0.28 -18.25 5.45
C MET A 98 0.18 -19.32 6.43
N GLU A 99 -0.74 -19.92 7.18
CA GLU A 99 -0.41 -20.99 8.14
C GLU A 99 0.12 -22.24 7.42
N TYR A 100 -0.47 -22.62 6.28
CA TYR A 100 0.04 -23.70 5.43
C TYR A 100 1.48 -23.44 4.94
N LEU A 101 1.81 -22.18 4.66
CA LEU A 101 3.16 -21.75 4.26
C LEU A 101 4.15 -21.67 5.45
N GLY A 102 3.69 -21.89 6.68
CA GLY A 102 4.48 -21.72 7.91
C GLY A 102 4.76 -20.24 8.22
N LEU A 103 3.95 -19.32 7.71
CA LEU A 103 4.09 -17.89 7.95
C LEU A 103 3.29 -17.46 9.18
N ASN A 104 3.84 -16.54 9.96
CA ASN A 104 3.13 -15.93 11.07
C ASN A 104 2.10 -14.91 10.54
N ARG A 105 0.85 -15.02 11.01
CA ARG A 105 -0.26 -14.12 10.60
C ARG A 105 -0.11 -12.66 11.08
N PHE A 106 0.70 -12.43 12.09
CA PHE A 106 0.81 -11.14 12.79
C PHE A 106 2.20 -10.49 12.69
N ARG A 107 3.13 -11.12 11.96
CA ARG A 107 4.49 -10.59 11.78
C ARG A 107 4.88 -10.66 10.31
N ILE A 108 5.53 -9.60 9.84
CA ILE A 108 6.15 -9.58 8.51
C ILE A 108 7.23 -10.67 8.51
N ALA A 109 7.16 -11.56 7.54
CA ALA A 109 8.20 -12.56 7.31
C ALA A 109 9.17 -12.02 6.26
N ASP A 110 10.46 -12.24 6.50
CA ASP A 110 11.50 -11.98 5.52
C ASP A 110 11.77 -13.21 4.66
N ARG A 111 12.43 -12.99 3.53
CA ARG A 111 12.95 -14.04 2.66
C ARG A 111 14.05 -14.84 3.38
N SER A 112 14.14 -16.15 3.14
CA SER A 112 15.31 -16.90 3.63
C SER A 112 16.56 -16.57 2.80
N HIS A 113 17.70 -16.43 3.47
CA HIS A 113 19.00 -16.29 2.81
C HIS A 113 19.56 -17.64 2.34
N ILE A 114 18.98 -18.75 2.82
CA ILE A 114 19.38 -20.11 2.47
C ILE A 114 18.57 -20.54 1.23
N LYS A 115 19.26 -20.81 0.13
CA LYS A 115 18.62 -21.12 -1.16
C LYS A 115 17.67 -22.32 -1.10
N ASP A 116 18.09 -23.39 -0.43
CA ASP A 116 17.30 -24.63 -0.37
C ASP A 116 16.00 -24.44 0.43
N GLU A 117 16.05 -23.64 1.50
CA GLU A 117 14.85 -23.27 2.27
C GLU A 117 13.90 -22.38 1.46
N GLU A 118 14.45 -21.43 0.71
CA GLU A 118 13.66 -20.57 -0.17
C GLU A 118 13.02 -21.37 -1.32
N ASP A 119 13.75 -22.32 -1.90
CA ASP A 119 13.23 -23.23 -2.92
C ASP A 119 12.15 -24.16 -2.36
N GLU A 120 12.27 -24.60 -1.10
CA GLU A 120 11.19 -25.32 -0.41
C GLU A 120 9.95 -24.46 -0.22
N PHE A 121 10.15 -23.23 0.26
CA PHE A 121 9.07 -22.27 0.41
C PHE A 121 8.34 -22.04 -0.93
N CYS A 122 9.10 -21.84 -2.01
CA CYS A 122 8.57 -21.70 -3.37
C CYS A 122 7.78 -22.94 -3.82
N ARG A 123 8.23 -24.16 -3.48
CA ARG A 123 7.46 -25.39 -3.76
C ARG A 123 6.12 -25.42 -3.04
N LYS A 124 6.05 -24.96 -1.78
CA LYS A 124 4.78 -24.84 -1.03
C LYS A 124 3.87 -23.76 -1.62
N LEU A 125 4.45 -22.63 -2.01
CA LEU A 125 3.74 -21.52 -2.65
C LEU A 125 3.13 -21.93 -3.99
N LEU A 126 3.87 -22.70 -4.82
CA LEU A 126 3.34 -23.30 -6.06
C LEU A 126 2.20 -24.27 -5.83
N ARG A 127 2.25 -25.07 -4.75
CA ARG A 127 1.15 -25.98 -4.40
C ARG A 127 -0.15 -25.22 -4.16
N LEU A 128 -0.07 -24.01 -3.61
CA LEU A 128 -1.22 -23.12 -3.47
C LEU A 128 -1.64 -22.40 -4.77
N GLY A 129 -1.00 -22.69 -5.91
CA GLY A 129 -1.36 -22.12 -7.20
C GLY A 129 -0.79 -20.72 -7.42
N ALA A 130 0.40 -20.46 -6.89
CA ALA A 130 1.12 -19.21 -7.16
C ALA A 130 1.49 -19.05 -8.63
N ASN A 131 1.42 -17.81 -9.11
CA ASN A 131 1.83 -17.44 -10.45
C ASN A 131 3.35 -17.36 -10.52
N ILE A 132 3.91 -17.75 -11.67
CA ILE A 132 5.34 -17.70 -11.93
C ILE A 132 5.63 -16.62 -12.96
N TRP A 133 6.46 -15.67 -12.58
CA TRP A 133 6.90 -14.54 -13.40
C TRP A 133 8.37 -14.71 -13.76
N GLN A 134 8.75 -14.25 -14.95
CA GLN A 134 10.14 -14.28 -15.39
C GLN A 134 11.04 -13.38 -14.53
N ASN A 135 10.50 -12.24 -14.12
CA ASN A 135 11.12 -11.26 -13.24
C ASN A 135 10.03 -10.32 -12.69
N GLU A 136 10.41 -9.41 -11.78
CA GLU A 136 9.47 -8.44 -11.18
C GLU A 136 8.86 -7.50 -12.24
N ALA A 137 9.63 -7.09 -13.25
CA ALA A 137 9.11 -6.20 -14.30
C ALA A 137 7.99 -6.85 -15.14
N HIS A 138 8.06 -8.16 -15.36
CA HIS A 138 6.98 -8.91 -16.02
C HIS A 138 5.69 -8.86 -15.20
N TYR A 139 5.76 -9.06 -13.89
CA TYR A 139 4.60 -8.90 -13.01
C TYR A 139 4.03 -7.46 -13.04
N GLN A 140 4.90 -6.45 -12.95
CA GLN A 140 4.46 -5.05 -12.97
C GLN A 140 3.74 -4.69 -14.29
N SER A 141 4.21 -5.25 -15.41
CA SER A 141 3.52 -5.13 -16.70
C SER A 141 2.14 -5.80 -16.67
N TRP A 142 2.01 -7.00 -16.10
CA TRP A 142 0.72 -7.67 -15.96
C TRP A 142 -0.23 -6.92 -15.02
N ALA A 143 0.26 -6.36 -13.91
CA ALA A 143 -0.58 -5.63 -12.96
C ALA A 143 -1.22 -4.37 -13.59
N GLN A 144 -0.62 -3.83 -14.65
CA GLN A 144 -1.17 -2.72 -15.43
C GLN A 144 -2.20 -3.16 -16.48
N ASP A 145 -2.05 -4.38 -17.01
CA ASP A 145 -2.93 -4.97 -18.02
C ASP A 145 -3.13 -6.48 -17.75
N PRO A 146 -4.00 -6.83 -16.77
CA PRO A 146 -4.15 -8.22 -16.35
C PRO A 146 -4.78 -9.15 -17.39
N GLU A 147 -5.53 -8.59 -18.34
CA GLU A 147 -6.23 -9.32 -19.40
C GLU A 147 -5.25 -9.87 -20.44
N ARG A 148 -4.08 -9.24 -20.60
CA ARG A 148 -3.06 -9.58 -21.61
C ARG A 148 -2.52 -11.00 -21.51
N ASP A 149 -2.24 -11.47 -20.29
CA ASP A 149 -1.48 -12.71 -20.09
C ASP A 149 -2.38 -13.92 -19.76
N GLY A 150 -3.70 -13.72 -19.62
CA GLY A 150 -4.66 -14.80 -19.35
C GLY A 150 -4.35 -15.58 -18.06
N ILE A 151 -3.71 -14.92 -17.08
CA ILE A 151 -3.21 -15.59 -15.87
C ILE A 151 -4.38 -15.99 -14.99
N MET A 152 -4.61 -17.30 -15.00
CA MET A 152 -5.74 -17.92 -14.35
C MET A 152 -5.51 -17.99 -12.84
N GLN A 153 -6.31 -17.24 -12.07
CA GLN A 153 -6.30 -17.35 -10.62
C GLN A 153 -7.02 -18.63 -10.18
N HIS A 154 -6.39 -19.37 -9.27
CA HIS A 154 -6.90 -20.62 -8.73
C HIS A 154 -6.96 -20.53 -7.21
N GLU A 155 -8.03 -21.08 -6.63
CA GLU A 155 -8.14 -21.29 -5.19
C GLU A 155 -8.00 -22.78 -4.89
N ILE A 156 -7.14 -23.11 -3.92
CA ILE A 156 -6.76 -24.48 -3.59
C ILE A 156 -6.96 -24.73 -2.10
N GLY A 157 -7.43 -25.91 -1.76
CA GLY A 157 -7.48 -26.40 -0.39
C GLY A 157 -7.02 -27.85 -0.29
N TYR A 158 -6.31 -28.18 0.79
CA TYR A 158 -5.78 -29.50 1.08
C TYR A 158 -6.47 -30.11 2.31
N PRO A 159 -7.46 -31.01 2.13
CA PRO A 159 -8.16 -31.58 3.27
C PRO A 159 -7.24 -32.56 4.02
N SER A 160 -7.48 -32.70 5.33
CA SER A 160 -6.74 -33.62 6.20
C SER A 160 -6.88 -35.08 5.77
N SER A 161 -7.95 -35.43 5.03
CA SER A 161 -8.16 -36.76 4.43
C SER A 161 -7.26 -37.06 3.22
N GLY A 162 -6.50 -36.08 2.73
CA GLY A 162 -5.69 -36.18 1.52
C GLY A 162 -6.43 -35.77 0.24
N GLY A 163 -5.66 -35.54 -0.82
CA GLY A 163 -6.12 -34.95 -2.08
C GLY A 163 -6.11 -33.43 -2.07
N MET A 164 -6.83 -32.79 -2.99
CA MET A 164 -6.99 -31.34 -3.05
C MET A 164 -8.31 -30.94 -3.71
N TRP A 165 -8.83 -29.80 -3.30
CA TRP A 165 -9.93 -29.10 -3.97
C TRP A 165 -9.35 -27.94 -4.78
N LEU A 166 -9.76 -27.84 -6.04
CA LEU A 166 -9.35 -26.77 -6.95
C LEU A 166 -10.59 -26.05 -7.50
N LEU A 167 -10.59 -24.74 -7.30
CA LEU A 167 -11.56 -23.83 -7.89
C LEU A 167 -10.84 -22.92 -8.88
N LYS A 168 -11.25 -23.00 -10.13
CA LYS A 168 -10.79 -22.13 -11.22
C LYS A 168 -11.60 -20.82 -11.10
N ARG A 169 -10.96 -19.67 -10.86
CA ARG A 169 -11.70 -18.41 -10.61
C ARG A 169 -12.63 -18.03 -11.75
N LYS A 170 -12.24 -18.26 -13.02
CA LYS A 170 -13.08 -18.09 -14.22
C LYS A 170 -14.41 -18.85 -14.19
N ASP A 171 -14.49 -19.94 -13.42
CA ASP A 171 -15.72 -20.74 -13.30
C ASP A 171 -16.72 -20.03 -12.37
N LEU A 172 -16.23 -19.06 -11.59
CA LEU A 172 -17.01 -18.05 -10.88
C LEU A 172 -16.95 -16.74 -11.68
N GLY A 173 -17.96 -15.88 -11.54
CA GLY A 173 -17.82 -14.50 -12.04
C GLY A 173 -16.65 -13.81 -11.33
N GLU A 174 -15.93 -12.90 -12.00
CA GLU A 174 -14.76 -12.21 -11.43
C GLU A 174 -15.02 -11.52 -10.09
N GLN A 175 -16.29 -11.16 -9.83
CA GLN A 175 -16.77 -10.47 -8.63
C GLN A 175 -17.65 -11.35 -7.73
N ASP A 176 -17.48 -12.66 -7.77
CA ASP A 176 -18.28 -13.54 -6.91
C ASP A 176 -17.94 -13.32 -5.43
N GLU A 177 -18.79 -12.56 -4.74
CA GLU A 177 -18.66 -12.21 -3.32
C GLU A 177 -18.52 -13.44 -2.42
N ARG A 178 -18.97 -14.62 -2.87
CA ARG A 178 -18.83 -15.87 -2.11
C ARG A 178 -17.36 -16.29 -1.95
N LEU A 179 -16.43 -15.76 -2.74
CA LEU A 179 -14.99 -15.92 -2.52
C LEU A 179 -14.51 -15.27 -1.22
N ALA A 180 -15.22 -14.25 -0.70
CA ALA A 180 -14.92 -13.67 0.60
C ALA A 180 -15.09 -14.69 1.74
N MET A 181 -15.91 -15.74 1.55
CA MET A 181 -16.07 -16.83 2.53
C MET A 181 -14.76 -17.59 2.78
N LEU A 182 -13.84 -17.63 1.81
CA LEU A 182 -12.53 -18.24 2.01
C LEU A 182 -11.70 -17.49 3.06
N ARG A 183 -11.87 -16.17 3.16
CA ARG A 183 -11.09 -15.30 4.05
C ARG A 183 -11.47 -15.45 5.53
N VAL A 184 -12.65 -16.00 5.81
CA VAL A 184 -13.15 -16.21 7.19
C VAL A 184 -12.90 -17.63 7.69
N CYS A 185 -12.32 -18.50 6.86
CA CYS A 185 -11.94 -19.85 7.29
C CYS A 185 -10.80 -19.76 8.31
N PHE A 186 -10.82 -20.65 9.30
CA PHE A 186 -9.77 -20.79 10.30
C PHE A 186 -8.85 -21.99 10.04
N THR A 187 -9.34 -22.99 9.29
CA THR A 187 -8.59 -24.21 8.99
C THR A 187 -8.63 -24.56 7.51
N MET A 188 -7.68 -25.40 7.06
CA MET A 188 -7.64 -25.87 5.69
C MET A 188 -8.85 -26.77 5.35
N ASP A 189 -9.36 -27.54 6.31
CA ASP A 189 -10.58 -28.34 6.13
C ASP A 189 -11.83 -27.47 5.95
N GLU A 190 -11.97 -26.39 6.72
CA GLU A 190 -13.03 -25.39 6.50
C GLU A 190 -12.93 -24.74 5.12
N ARG A 191 -11.71 -24.37 4.70
CA ARG A 191 -11.45 -23.85 3.36
C ARG A 191 -11.87 -24.85 2.28
N CYS A 192 -11.54 -26.14 2.44
CA CYS A 192 -11.99 -27.20 1.54
C CYS A 192 -13.52 -27.32 1.49
N TRP A 193 -14.20 -27.20 2.64
CA TRP A 193 -15.66 -27.22 2.70
C TRP A 193 -16.29 -26.06 1.92
N VAL A 194 -15.75 -24.84 2.08
CA VAL A 194 -16.18 -23.66 1.32
C VAL A 194 -15.93 -23.87 -0.18
N LEU A 195 -14.72 -24.29 -0.57
CA LEU A 195 -14.37 -24.56 -1.97
C LEU A 195 -15.35 -25.55 -2.61
N LYS A 196 -15.66 -26.64 -1.91
CA LYS A 196 -16.66 -27.62 -2.38
C LYS A 196 -18.03 -26.99 -2.62
N ARG A 197 -18.48 -26.10 -1.73
CA ARG A 197 -19.75 -25.36 -1.87
C ARG A 197 -19.74 -24.38 -3.06
N LEU A 198 -18.57 -23.86 -3.41
CA LEU A 198 -18.36 -22.99 -4.57
C LEU A 198 -18.21 -23.76 -5.89
N GLY A 199 -18.35 -25.09 -5.88
CA GLY A 199 -18.24 -25.91 -7.09
C GLY A 199 -16.80 -26.29 -7.47
N ALA A 200 -15.85 -26.20 -6.52
CA ALA A 200 -14.50 -26.71 -6.73
C ALA A 200 -14.52 -28.21 -7.09
N LYS A 201 -13.54 -28.64 -7.89
CA LYS A 201 -13.34 -30.04 -8.25
C LYS A 201 -12.32 -30.69 -7.32
N PHE A 202 -12.58 -31.93 -6.93
CA PHE A 202 -11.64 -32.72 -6.14
C PHE A 202 -10.66 -33.47 -7.04
N TYR A 203 -9.41 -33.52 -6.62
CA TYR A 203 -8.32 -34.24 -7.26
C TYR A 203 -7.58 -35.07 -6.20
N ARG A 204 -7.17 -36.29 -6.56
CA ARG A 204 -6.39 -37.15 -5.65
C ARG A 204 -4.95 -36.65 -5.51
N SER A 205 -4.43 -35.97 -6.53
CA SER A 205 -3.10 -35.38 -6.51
C SER A 205 -2.99 -34.20 -7.47
N ILE A 206 -1.94 -33.39 -7.32
CA ILE A 206 -1.69 -32.22 -8.19
C ILE A 206 -1.37 -32.63 -9.63
N GLU A 207 -0.83 -33.83 -9.83
CA GLU A 207 -0.53 -34.39 -11.15
C GLU A 207 -1.80 -34.68 -11.95
N GLU A 208 -2.90 -35.02 -11.28
CA GLU A 208 -4.20 -35.21 -11.91
C GLU A 208 -4.75 -33.89 -12.49
N CYS A 209 -4.46 -32.75 -11.82
CA CYS A 209 -4.86 -31.43 -12.28
C CYS A 209 -4.15 -30.99 -13.58
N ARG A 210 -2.88 -31.38 -13.79
CA ARG A 210 -2.09 -30.94 -14.96
C ARG A 210 -2.63 -31.44 -16.31
N LYS A 211 -3.60 -32.36 -16.30
CA LYS A 211 -4.22 -32.94 -17.49
C LYS A 211 -5.40 -32.13 -18.03
N ILE A 212 -5.70 -30.94 -17.48
CA ILE A 212 -6.89 -30.12 -17.77
C ILE A 212 -6.52 -28.68 -18.07
#